data_AF-A0A9P5IZY2-F1
#
_entry.id   AF-A0A9P5IZY2-F1
#
_cell.length_a   1.000
_cell.length_b   1.000
_cell.length_c   1.000
_cell.angle_alpha   90.00
_cell.angle_beta   90.00
_cell.angle_gamma   90.00
#
_symmetry.space_group_name_H-M   'P 1'
#
loop_
_entity.id
_entity.type
_entity.pdbx_description
1 polymer ?
#
loop_
_entity_poly.entity_id
_entity_poly.type
_entity_poly.pdbx_seq_one_letter_code
_entity_poly.pdbx_strand_id
1 'polypeptide(L)'
;MALLSNLPHISFAHVKSHTSSKSTPSLLNDLADRTASDARSCPAFTPTAPKPSFFCDAYSVHSVSSGHIESDLTEFILSVLQHRSAYRLACSSLRMSTALDGTHSPPTYPYTHAYSALVQLQTRSGQLATASTLSTRGMISSMCRRCGRSRESVHHIFVDCHAFASMHEDAAQRVVAEVNCALESAESGVRDALVTATSTIP
;
A
#
# COMPACT_ATOMS: atom_id res chain seq x y z
N MET A 1 42.96 19.06 -2.62
CA MET A 1 42.97 20.35 -3.35
C MET A 1 43.65 20.15 -4.70
N ALA A 2 42.91 19.82 -5.77
CA ALA A 2 43.50 19.69 -7.13
C ALA A 2 42.44 19.82 -8.26
N LEU A 3 41.36 20.59 -8.07
CA LEU A 3 40.38 20.82 -9.14
C LEU A 3 40.72 22.04 -10.01
N LEU A 4 41.59 22.93 -9.53
CA LEU A 4 41.94 24.18 -10.21
C LEU A 4 43.28 24.14 -10.95
N SER A 5 44.07 23.06 -10.80
CA SER A 5 45.43 22.97 -11.35
C SER A 5 45.50 22.73 -12.86
N ASN A 6 44.38 22.35 -13.50
CA ASN A 6 44.35 21.95 -14.91
C ASN A 6 43.60 22.91 -15.85
N LEU A 7 43.19 24.10 -15.39
CA LEU A 7 42.39 25.04 -16.19
C LEU A 7 43.10 26.40 -16.29
N PRO A 8 43.97 26.62 -17.30
CA PRO A 8 44.85 27.80 -17.40
C PRO A 8 44.13 29.13 -17.69
N HIS A 9 42.79 29.13 -17.86
CA HIS A 9 42.01 30.29 -18.29
C HIS A 9 40.76 30.57 -17.44
N ILE A 10 40.80 30.26 -16.14
CA ILE A 10 39.72 30.67 -15.22
C ILE A 10 40.13 31.97 -14.54
N SER A 11 39.29 33.01 -14.70
CA SER A 11 39.40 34.25 -13.94
C SER A 11 38.25 34.32 -12.94
N PHE A 12 38.56 34.80 -11.73
CA PHE A 12 37.58 35.00 -10.68
C PHE A 12 37.31 36.51 -10.55
N ALA A 13 36.04 36.88 -10.58
CA ALA A 13 35.61 38.25 -10.37
C ALA A 13 34.50 38.27 -9.33
N HIS A 14 34.57 39.23 -8.41
CA HIS A 14 33.52 39.44 -7.42
C HIS A 14 32.44 40.37 -7.99
N VAL A 15 31.19 39.91 -7.98
CA VAL A 15 30.02 40.71 -8.37
C VAL A 15 29.22 41.02 -7.11
N LYS A 16 28.91 42.31 -6.88
CA LYS A 16 28.16 42.74 -5.70
C LYS A 16 26.67 42.42 -5.87
N SER A 17 26.10 41.67 -4.92
CA SER A 17 24.66 41.37 -4.86
C SER A 17 23.84 42.55 -4.31
N HIS A 18 22.52 42.52 -4.53
CA HIS A 18 21.54 43.52 -4.07
C HIS A 18 21.84 44.96 -4.50
N THR A 19 22.26 45.12 -5.75
CA THR A 19 22.45 46.45 -6.37
C THR A 19 21.29 46.76 -7.32
N SER A 20 20.98 48.04 -7.54
CA SER A 20 20.02 48.46 -8.58
C SER A 20 20.62 48.43 -10.00
N SER A 21 21.81 47.86 -10.15
CA SER A 21 22.54 47.77 -11.42
C SER A 21 21.91 46.74 -12.34
N LYS A 22 21.65 47.13 -13.59
CA LYS A 22 21.16 46.23 -14.65
C LYS A 22 22.27 45.70 -15.56
N SER A 23 23.52 45.75 -15.10
CA SER A 23 24.65 45.20 -15.85
C SER A 23 24.52 43.68 -16.00
N THR A 24 25.06 43.11 -17.08
CA THR A 24 25.00 41.65 -17.35
C THR A 24 25.51 40.82 -16.17
N PRO A 25 26.64 41.14 -15.52
CA PRO A 25 27.10 40.40 -14.33
C PRO A 25 26.11 40.48 -13.16
N SER A 26 25.50 41.65 -12.91
CA SER A 26 24.50 41.82 -11.86
C SER A 26 23.25 40.99 -12.12
N LEU A 27 22.75 40.97 -13.36
CA LEU A 27 21.58 40.16 -13.74
C LEU A 27 21.84 38.66 -13.60
N LEU A 28 23.04 38.19 -13.96
CA LEU A 28 23.43 36.79 -13.80
C LEU A 28 23.58 36.41 -12.31
N ASN A 29 24.10 37.32 -11.48
CA ASN A 29 24.16 37.12 -10.04
C ASN A 29 22.76 37.02 -9.43
N ASP A 30 21.84 37.93 -9.80
CA ASP A 30 20.45 37.90 -9.34
C ASP A 30 19.70 36.65 -9.81
N LEU A 31 20.04 36.12 -10.98
CA LEU A 31 19.51 34.84 -11.46
C LEU A 31 20.04 33.67 -10.62
N ALA A 32 21.34 33.64 -10.33
CA ALA A 32 21.96 32.61 -9.48
C ALA A 32 21.41 32.62 -8.04
N ASP A 33 21.22 33.80 -7.46
CA ASP A 33 20.65 33.95 -6.11
C ASP A 33 19.18 33.49 -6.05
N ARG A 34 18.40 33.79 -7.09
CA ARG A 34 17.01 33.29 -7.22
C ARG A 34 16.96 31.79 -7.39
N THR A 35 17.75 31.20 -8.29
CA THR A 35 17.75 29.74 -8.49
C THR A 35 18.24 28.99 -7.25
N ALA A 36 19.21 29.53 -6.50
CA ALA A 36 19.62 28.98 -5.22
C ALA A 36 18.49 29.06 -4.16
N SER A 37 17.74 30.16 -4.14
CA SER A 37 16.59 30.35 -3.24
C SER A 37 15.41 29.43 -3.59
N ASP A 38 15.13 29.27 -4.88
CA ASP A 38 14.09 28.37 -5.40
C ASP A 38 14.44 26.91 -5.08
N ALA A 39 15.71 26.53 -5.23
CA ALA A 39 16.21 25.20 -4.86
C ALA A 39 16.05 24.91 -3.35
N ARG A 40 16.08 25.93 -2.49
CA ARG A 40 15.79 25.78 -1.05
C ARG A 40 14.33 25.44 -0.77
N SER A 41 13.43 25.88 -1.66
CA SER A 41 11.98 25.71 -1.52
C SER A 41 11.48 24.38 -2.09
N CYS A 42 12.29 23.72 -2.92
CA CYS A 42 11.97 22.45 -3.57
C CYS A 42 12.99 21.34 -3.16
N PRO A 43 12.80 20.69 -2.00
CA PRO A 43 13.68 19.60 -1.56
C PRO A 43 13.60 18.34 -2.45
N ALA A 44 12.64 18.27 -3.37
CA ALA A 44 12.44 17.12 -4.25
C ALA A 44 13.52 16.99 -5.34
N PHE A 45 14.32 18.04 -5.60
CA PHE A 45 15.27 18.06 -6.73
C PHE A 45 16.67 18.55 -6.38
N THR A 46 16.99 18.74 -5.11
CA THR A 46 18.37 18.98 -4.69
C THR A 46 19.08 17.63 -4.61
N PRO A 47 20.00 17.29 -5.56
CA PRO A 47 20.84 16.13 -5.35
C PRO A 47 21.63 16.39 -4.07
N THR A 48 21.41 15.57 -3.05
CA THR A 48 22.22 15.58 -1.84
C THR A 48 23.66 15.35 -2.29
N ALA A 49 24.46 16.41 -2.28
CA ALA A 49 25.88 16.27 -2.55
C ALA A 49 26.41 15.23 -1.56
N PRO A 50 27.10 14.17 -2.01
CA PRO A 50 27.64 13.17 -1.10
C PRO A 50 28.51 13.92 -0.10
N LYS A 51 28.15 13.84 1.19
CA LYS A 51 28.98 14.43 2.24
C LYS A 51 30.35 13.75 2.11
N PRO A 52 31.44 14.49 1.88
CA PRO A 52 32.76 13.90 1.82
C PRO A 52 33.08 13.35 3.22
N SER A 53 32.83 12.06 3.38
CA SER A 53 33.25 11.30 4.55
C SER A 53 34.71 10.94 4.32
N PHE A 54 35.60 11.31 5.25
CA PHE A 54 37.02 10.96 5.23
C PHE A 54 37.29 9.44 5.21
N PHE A 55 36.24 8.62 5.36
CA PHE A 55 36.30 7.15 5.40
C PHE A 55 35.66 6.48 4.19
N CYS A 56 35.07 7.23 3.24
CA CYS A 56 34.52 6.63 2.03
C CYS A 56 35.62 6.49 0.97
N ASP A 57 35.90 5.24 0.61
CA ASP A 57 36.84 4.92 -0.47
C ASP A 57 36.26 5.35 -1.83
N ALA A 58 37.12 5.49 -2.84
CA ALA A 58 36.73 5.90 -4.19
C ALA A 58 35.70 4.96 -4.84
N TYR A 59 35.53 3.76 -4.29
CA TYR A 59 34.63 2.71 -4.75
C TYR A 59 33.41 2.50 -3.84
N SER A 60 33.18 3.36 -2.84
CA SER A 60 31.99 3.28 -2.00
C SER A 60 30.72 3.51 -2.82
N VAL A 61 29.84 2.52 -2.83
CA VAL A 61 28.60 2.56 -3.62
C VAL A 61 27.63 3.55 -2.97
N HIS A 62 27.04 4.42 -3.79
CA HIS A 62 26.10 5.45 -3.36
C HIS A 62 24.78 5.35 -4.14
N SER A 63 23.67 5.38 -3.43
CA SER A 63 22.33 5.52 -3.99
C SER A 63 21.77 6.90 -3.68
N VAL A 64 21.16 7.56 -4.67
CA VAL A 64 20.52 8.89 -4.49
C VAL A 64 19.41 8.85 -3.45
N SER A 65 18.72 7.72 -3.30
CA SER A 65 17.61 7.56 -2.35
C SER A 65 18.03 7.08 -0.96
N SER A 66 19.20 6.45 -0.83
CA SER A 66 19.61 5.74 0.39
C SER A 66 20.96 6.20 0.95
N GLY A 67 21.68 7.07 0.24
CA GLY A 67 23.02 7.51 0.61
C GLY A 67 24.08 6.46 0.33
N HIS A 68 25.14 6.46 1.12
CA HIS A 68 26.21 5.46 1.03
C HIS A 68 25.74 4.09 1.53
N ILE A 69 26.06 3.06 0.77
CA ILE A 69 25.75 1.68 1.09
C ILE A 69 26.98 1.11 1.80
N GLU A 70 26.87 0.97 3.12
CA GLU A 70 27.93 0.40 3.97
C GLU A 70 27.81 -1.12 4.12
N SER A 71 26.66 -1.70 3.73
CA SER A 71 26.37 -3.13 3.75
C SER A 71 26.86 -3.85 2.48
N ASP A 72 26.89 -5.19 2.51
CA ASP A 72 27.20 -6.00 1.32
C ASP A 72 26.25 -5.60 0.18
N LEU A 73 26.83 -5.29 -0.97
CA LEU A 73 26.11 -4.85 -2.16
C LEU A 73 25.08 -5.89 -2.60
N THR A 74 25.39 -7.18 -2.43
CA THR A 74 24.47 -8.27 -2.79
C THR A 74 23.23 -8.24 -1.91
N GLU A 75 23.42 -8.10 -0.60
CA GLU A 75 22.34 -8.02 0.38
C GLU A 75 21.47 -6.76 0.15
N PHE A 76 22.12 -5.63 -0.12
CA PHE A 76 21.42 -4.39 -0.45
C PHE A 76 20.55 -4.54 -1.70
N ILE A 77 21.09 -5.07 -2.80
CA ILE A 77 20.34 -5.28 -4.05
C ILE A 77 19.15 -6.21 -3.83
N LEU A 78 19.37 -7.32 -3.11
CA LEU A 78 18.31 -8.28 -2.80
C LEU A 78 17.18 -7.62 -1.99
N SER A 79 17.52 -6.82 -0.96
CA SER A 79 16.52 -6.11 -0.15
C SER A 79 15.68 -5.14 -0.97
N VAL A 80 16.30 -4.39 -1.90
CA VAL A 80 15.61 -3.45 -2.81
C VAL A 80 14.68 -4.20 -3.76
N LEU A 81 15.13 -5.32 -4.33
CA LEU A 81 14.32 -6.15 -5.23
C LEU A 81 13.13 -6.79 -4.51
N GLN A 82 13.33 -7.27 -3.29
CA GLN A 82 12.26 -7.81 -2.45
C GLN A 82 11.23 -6.73 -2.12
N HIS A 83 11.68 -5.54 -1.70
CA HIS A 83 10.78 -4.43 -1.38
C HIS A 83 9.98 -3.97 -2.60
N ARG A 84 10.63 -3.86 -3.77
CA ARG A 84 9.96 -3.50 -5.02
C ARG A 84 8.98 -4.58 -5.46
N SER A 85 9.31 -5.85 -5.29
CA SER A 85 8.42 -6.97 -5.62
C SER A 85 7.22 -7.01 -4.70
N ALA A 86 7.41 -6.83 -3.38
CA ALA A 86 6.34 -6.74 -2.40
C ALA A 86 5.43 -5.54 -2.68
N TYR A 87 6.00 -4.37 -2.98
CA TYR A 87 5.23 -3.18 -3.36
C TYR A 87 4.43 -3.41 -4.65
N ARG A 88 5.05 -3.98 -5.69
CA ARG A 88 4.32 -4.33 -6.92
C ARG A 88 3.23 -5.37 -6.69
N LEU A 89 3.44 -6.35 -5.83
CA LEU A 89 2.43 -7.34 -5.46
C LEU A 89 1.29 -6.73 -4.63
N ALA A 90 1.57 -5.70 -3.83
CA ALA A 90 0.57 -4.97 -3.06
C ALA A 90 -0.24 -3.98 -3.93
N CYS A 91 0.39 -3.39 -4.94
CA CYS A 91 -0.21 -2.37 -5.80
C CYS A 91 -0.79 -2.90 -7.12
N SER A 92 -0.27 -4.01 -7.66
CA SER A 92 -0.84 -4.68 -8.83
C SER A 92 -1.77 -5.80 -8.36
N SER A 93 -3.01 -5.76 -8.84
CA SER A 93 -4.04 -6.78 -8.64
C SER A 93 -3.71 -8.06 -9.41
N LEU A 94 -2.53 -8.64 -9.19
CA LEU A 94 -2.05 -9.86 -9.85
C LEU A 94 -1.96 -11.03 -8.86
N ARG A 95 -3.01 -11.24 -8.05
CA ARG A 95 -3.14 -12.46 -7.26
C ARG A 95 -4.52 -13.08 -7.45
N MET A 96 -4.45 -14.38 -7.73
CA MET A 96 -5.46 -15.34 -8.18
C MET A 96 -5.78 -15.29 -9.68
N SER A 97 -5.44 -16.39 -10.34
CA SER A 97 -5.83 -16.71 -11.71
C SER A 97 -7.34 -16.50 -11.89
N THR A 98 -7.72 -15.70 -12.88
CA THR A 98 -9.10 -15.52 -13.33
C THR A 98 -9.64 -16.76 -14.07
N ALA A 99 -8.85 -17.82 -14.22
CA ALA A 99 -9.25 -19.02 -14.95
C ALA A 99 -10.36 -19.84 -14.25
N LEU A 100 -10.68 -19.52 -13.00
CA LEU A 100 -11.77 -20.14 -12.24
C LEU A 100 -13.09 -19.39 -12.35
N ASP A 101 -13.08 -18.16 -12.86
CA ASP A 101 -14.29 -17.41 -13.12
C ASP A 101 -14.76 -17.78 -14.52
N GLY A 102 -15.87 -18.53 -14.59
CA GLY A 102 -16.50 -18.94 -15.84
C GLY A 102 -16.84 -17.74 -16.75
N THR A 103 -17.34 -18.05 -17.94
CA THR A 103 -17.62 -17.17 -19.11
C THR A 103 -18.55 -15.96 -18.89
N HIS A 104 -18.79 -15.54 -17.65
CA HIS A 104 -19.52 -14.32 -17.34
C HIS A 104 -18.56 -13.15 -17.22
N SER A 105 -18.92 -12.00 -17.82
CA SER A 105 -18.25 -10.73 -17.53
C SER A 105 -18.17 -10.57 -16.01
N PRO A 106 -16.98 -10.32 -15.44
CA PRO A 106 -16.82 -10.25 -14.01
C PRO A 106 -17.81 -9.22 -13.46
N PRO A 107 -18.60 -9.59 -12.45
CA PRO A 107 -19.53 -8.64 -11.86
C PRO A 107 -18.75 -7.41 -11.41
N THR A 108 -19.31 -6.22 -11.63
CA THR A 108 -18.67 -4.95 -11.31
C THR A 108 -18.11 -4.95 -9.88
N TYR A 109 -18.77 -5.69 -8.96
CA TYR A 109 -18.27 -5.96 -7.62
C TYR A 109 -18.55 -7.43 -7.21
N PRO A 110 -17.54 -8.18 -6.71
CA PRO A 110 -17.70 -9.61 -6.40
C PRO A 110 -18.78 -9.91 -5.35
N TYR A 111 -18.99 -9.00 -4.40
CA TYR A 111 -19.91 -9.16 -3.27
C TYR A 111 -21.37 -8.82 -3.60
N THR A 112 -21.69 -8.40 -4.82
CA THR A 112 -23.09 -8.11 -5.21
C THR A 112 -23.82 -9.29 -5.83
N HIS A 113 -23.10 -10.35 -6.25
CA HIS A 113 -23.72 -11.46 -6.98
C HIS A 113 -23.75 -12.80 -6.22
N ALA A 114 -22.93 -12.99 -5.18
CA ALA A 114 -23.07 -14.09 -4.20
C ALA A 114 -21.98 -13.98 -3.12
N TYR A 115 -22.21 -14.63 -1.98
CA TYR A 115 -21.16 -15.00 -1.00
C TYR A 115 -20.27 -16.11 -1.57
N SER A 116 -19.45 -15.78 -2.56
CA SER A 116 -18.50 -16.73 -3.15
C SER A 116 -17.29 -16.92 -2.24
N ALA A 117 -16.59 -18.06 -2.38
CA ALA A 117 -15.31 -18.29 -1.74
C ALA A 117 -14.30 -17.16 -2.03
N LEU A 118 -14.42 -16.51 -3.19
CA LEU A 118 -13.64 -15.33 -3.56
C LEU A 118 -13.93 -14.13 -2.66
N VAL A 119 -15.21 -13.84 -2.36
CA VAL A 119 -15.57 -12.76 -1.42
C VAL A 119 -14.99 -13.04 -0.04
N GLN A 120 -15.08 -14.28 0.45
CA GLN A 120 -14.52 -14.66 1.74
C GLN A 120 -12.99 -14.51 1.76
N LEU A 121 -12.31 -14.98 0.70
CA LEU A 121 -10.86 -14.88 0.59
C LEU A 121 -10.39 -13.43 0.49
N GLN A 122 -11.01 -12.63 -0.36
CA GLN A 122 -10.71 -11.20 -0.52
C GLN A 122 -11.00 -10.40 0.76
N THR A 123 -12.03 -10.80 1.50
CA THR A 123 -12.33 -10.20 2.81
C THR A 123 -11.22 -10.54 3.82
N ARG A 124 -10.81 -11.80 3.90
CA ARG A 124 -9.73 -12.26 4.80
C ARG A 124 -8.37 -11.65 4.45
N SER A 125 -8.10 -11.43 3.17
CA SER A 125 -6.85 -10.79 2.73
C SER A 125 -6.88 -9.26 2.80
N GLY A 126 -8.01 -8.65 3.17
CA GLY A 126 -8.19 -7.19 3.17
C GLY A 126 -8.18 -6.58 1.77
N GLN A 127 -8.36 -7.40 0.73
CA GLN A 127 -8.28 -7.00 -0.69
C GLN A 127 -9.65 -6.80 -1.33
N LEU A 128 -10.74 -6.94 -0.57
CA LEU A 128 -12.08 -6.68 -1.08
C LEU A 128 -12.15 -5.26 -1.64
N ALA A 129 -12.62 -5.14 -2.89
CA ALA A 129 -12.71 -3.88 -3.63
C ALA A 129 -13.86 -2.99 -3.14
N THR A 130 -13.88 -2.69 -1.84
CA THR A 130 -14.82 -1.77 -1.21
C THR A 130 -14.54 -0.33 -1.63
N ALA A 131 -15.53 0.54 -1.56
CA ALA A 131 -15.31 1.94 -1.90
C ALA A 131 -14.30 2.64 -0.99
N SER A 132 -14.17 2.20 0.28
CA SER A 132 -13.09 2.69 1.13
C SER A 132 -11.70 2.32 0.59
N THR A 133 -11.50 1.07 0.17
CA THR A 133 -10.23 0.58 -0.41
C THR A 133 -9.91 1.29 -1.72
N LEU A 134 -10.91 1.48 -2.58
CA LEU A 134 -10.75 2.16 -3.87
C LEU A 134 -10.58 3.67 -3.72
N SER A 135 -11.18 4.28 -2.69
CA SER A 135 -10.99 5.69 -2.35
C SER A 135 -9.59 5.98 -1.83
N THR A 136 -9.02 5.08 -1.01
CA THR A 136 -7.61 5.17 -0.61
C THR A 136 -6.66 5.09 -1.82
N ARG A 137 -7.09 4.45 -2.92
CA ARG A 137 -6.36 4.40 -4.19
C ARG A 137 -6.67 5.58 -5.13
N GLY A 138 -7.49 6.54 -4.70
CA GLY A 138 -7.87 7.71 -5.49
C GLY A 138 -8.81 7.42 -6.66
N MET A 139 -9.45 6.24 -6.70
CA MET A 139 -10.29 5.84 -7.84
C MET A 139 -11.74 6.32 -7.73
N ILE A 140 -12.32 6.32 -6.52
CA ILE A 140 -13.73 6.68 -6.29
C ILE A 140 -13.97 7.33 -4.92
N SER A 141 -15.20 7.82 -4.70
CA SER A 141 -15.67 8.31 -3.40
C SER A 141 -15.69 7.19 -2.34
N SER A 142 -15.46 7.55 -1.08
CA SER A 142 -15.45 6.62 0.05
C SER A 142 -16.85 6.20 0.53
N MET A 143 -17.91 6.82 0.01
CA MET A 143 -19.29 6.53 0.38
C MET A 143 -19.77 5.17 -0.12
N CYS A 144 -20.62 4.53 0.67
CA CYS A 144 -21.30 3.29 0.33
C CYS A 144 -22.16 3.51 -0.90
N ARG A 145 -21.82 2.78 -1.96
CA ARG A 145 -22.50 2.90 -3.26
C ARG A 145 -23.90 2.30 -3.25
N ARG A 146 -24.25 1.54 -2.22
CA ARG A 146 -25.56 0.87 -2.10
C ARG A 146 -26.51 1.61 -1.17
N CYS A 147 -26.07 2.01 0.01
CA CYS A 147 -26.92 2.72 0.97
C CYS A 147 -26.74 4.25 0.93
N GLY A 148 -25.63 4.76 0.38
CA GLY A 148 -25.34 6.19 0.24
C GLY A 148 -25.09 6.95 1.54
N ARG A 149 -25.11 6.29 2.72
CA ARG A 149 -25.17 6.97 4.03
C ARG A 149 -23.86 6.99 4.80
N SER A 150 -23.00 6.00 4.58
CA SER A 150 -21.79 5.79 5.38
C SER A 150 -20.63 5.30 4.52
N ARG A 151 -19.42 5.28 5.08
CA ARG A 151 -18.22 4.85 4.36
C ARG A 151 -18.29 3.36 4.03
N GLU A 152 -18.02 2.99 2.78
CA GLU A 152 -18.08 1.60 2.33
C GLU A 152 -16.87 0.79 2.84
N SER A 153 -16.95 0.32 4.08
CA SER A 153 -16.00 -0.64 4.65
C SER A 153 -16.53 -2.07 4.55
N VAL A 154 -15.65 -3.04 4.72
CA VAL A 154 -16.03 -4.46 4.85
C VAL A 154 -17.08 -4.64 5.95
N HIS A 155 -16.83 -4.06 7.13
CA HIS A 155 -17.76 -4.12 8.26
C HIS A 155 -19.12 -3.51 7.89
N HIS A 156 -19.11 -2.35 7.23
CA HIS A 156 -20.34 -1.72 6.79
C HIS A 156 -21.14 -2.64 5.85
N ILE A 157 -20.50 -3.23 4.83
CA ILE A 157 -21.20 -4.11 3.86
C ILE A 157 -21.84 -5.33 4.55
N PHE A 158 -21.13 -5.97 5.47
CA PHE A 158 -21.54 -7.25 6.05
C PHE A 158 -22.32 -7.15 7.37
N VAL A 159 -22.36 -5.99 8.02
CA VAL A 159 -23.00 -5.81 9.33
C VAL A 159 -24.02 -4.68 9.32
N ASP A 160 -23.63 -3.48 8.87
CA ASP A 160 -24.45 -2.27 9.09
C ASP A 160 -25.27 -1.82 7.88
N CYS A 161 -24.97 -2.35 6.68
CA CYS A 161 -25.54 -1.82 5.45
C CYS A 161 -27.00 -2.21 5.30
N HIS A 162 -27.89 -1.23 5.47
CA HIS A 162 -29.34 -1.38 5.27
C HIS A 162 -29.71 -1.98 3.90
N ALA A 163 -28.91 -1.76 2.85
CA ALA A 163 -29.19 -2.34 1.54
C ALA A 163 -29.04 -3.87 1.49
N PHE A 164 -28.37 -4.45 2.49
CA PHE A 164 -28.18 -5.90 2.64
C PHE A 164 -28.90 -6.48 3.87
N ALA A 165 -29.77 -5.68 4.53
CA ALA A 165 -30.44 -6.08 5.77
C ALA A 165 -31.20 -7.42 5.63
N SER A 166 -31.90 -7.63 4.52
CA SER A 166 -32.61 -8.89 4.27
C SER A 166 -31.67 -10.10 4.19
N MET A 167 -30.49 -9.95 3.57
CA MET A 167 -29.49 -11.02 3.53
C MET A 167 -28.86 -11.26 4.89
N HIS A 168 -28.70 -10.22 5.71
CA HIS A 168 -28.19 -10.36 7.07
C HIS A 168 -29.18 -11.13 7.95
N GLU A 169 -30.47 -10.82 7.84
CA GLU A 169 -31.54 -11.54 8.54
C GLU A 169 -31.62 -13.01 8.11
N ASP A 170 -31.61 -13.28 6.79
CA ASP A 170 -31.61 -14.65 6.25
C ASP A 170 -30.39 -15.45 6.73
N ALA A 171 -29.21 -14.83 6.73
CA ALA A 171 -27.99 -15.46 7.20
C ALA A 171 -28.02 -15.72 8.71
N ALA A 172 -28.53 -14.77 9.51
CA ALA A 172 -28.69 -14.94 10.95
C ALA A 172 -29.64 -16.10 11.27
N GLN A 173 -30.77 -16.20 10.56
CA GLN A 173 -31.70 -17.32 10.73
C GLN A 173 -31.06 -18.67 10.40
N ARG A 174 -30.26 -18.74 9.31
CA ARG A 174 -29.54 -19.96 8.96
C ARG A 174 -28.53 -20.37 10.02
N VAL A 175 -27.75 -19.43 10.54
CA VAL A 175 -26.78 -19.72 11.62
C VAL A 175 -27.50 -20.22 12.87
N VAL A 176 -28.61 -19.58 13.27
CA VAL A 176 -29.41 -20.05 14.41
C VAL A 176 -29.96 -21.47 14.17
N ALA A 177 -30.49 -21.74 12.98
CA ALA A 177 -30.99 -23.07 12.63
C ALA A 177 -29.89 -24.15 12.66
N GLU A 178 -28.71 -23.84 12.10
CA GLU A 178 -27.57 -24.76 12.13
C GLU A 178 -27.05 -25.01 13.55
N VAL A 179 -26.95 -23.96 14.38
CA VAL A 179 -26.53 -24.09 15.78
C VAL A 179 -27.52 -24.94 16.56
N ASN A 180 -28.83 -24.72 16.40
CA ASN A 180 -29.84 -25.53 17.06
C ASN A 180 -29.78 -27.00 16.62
N CYS A 181 -29.62 -27.25 15.31
CA CYS A 181 -29.49 -28.60 14.77
C CYS A 181 -28.21 -29.31 15.30
N ALA A 182 -27.11 -28.57 15.43
CA ALA A 182 -25.86 -29.08 16.01
C ALA A 182 -25.98 -29.37 17.51
N LEU A 183 -26.72 -28.53 18.26
CA LEU A 183 -27.00 -28.77 19.68
C LEU A 183 -27.85 -30.03 19.87
N GLU A 184 -28.93 -30.20 19.09
CA GLU A 184 -29.76 -31.41 19.14
C GLU A 184 -28.97 -32.68 18.78
N SER A 185 -28.08 -32.58 17.80
CA SER A 185 -27.17 -33.68 17.41
C SER A 185 -26.15 -34.00 18.51
N ALA A 186 -25.64 -32.99 19.22
CA ALA A 186 -24.72 -33.20 20.33
C ALA A 186 -25.43 -33.82 21.55
N GLU A 187 -26.65 -33.37 21.87
CA GLU A 187 -27.44 -33.91 22.97
C GLU A 187 -27.84 -35.37 22.75
N SER A 188 -28.22 -35.73 21.52
CA SER A 188 -28.50 -37.12 21.14
C SER A 188 -27.25 -38.00 21.20
N GLY A 189 -26.11 -37.52 20.70
CA GLY A 189 -24.84 -38.25 20.80
C GLY A 189 -24.37 -38.49 22.24
N VAL A 190 -24.59 -37.53 23.15
CA VAL A 190 -24.30 -37.70 24.59
C VAL A 190 -25.24 -38.71 25.23
N ARG A 191 -26.53 -38.71 24.86
CA ARG A 191 -27.50 -39.72 25.35
C ARG A 191 -27.14 -41.13 24.88
N ASP A 192 -26.77 -41.29 23.61
CA ASP A 192 -26.38 -42.59 23.06
C ASP A 192 -25.10 -43.12 23.70
N ALA A 193 -24.12 -42.25 23.97
CA ALA A 193 -22.90 -42.61 24.69
C ALA A 193 -23.19 -43.06 26.14
N LEU A 194 -24.14 -42.41 26.82
CA LEU A 194 -24.54 -42.76 28.19
C LEU A 194 -25.30 -44.09 28.26
N VAL A 195 -26.16 -44.38 27.28
CA VAL A 195 -26.88 -45.67 27.16
C VAL A 195 -25.92 -46.82 26.85
N THR A 196 -24.88 -46.56 26.06
CA THR A 196 -23.85 -47.57 25.75
C THR A 196 -22.94 -47.86 26.95
N ALA A 197 -22.64 -46.85 27.78
CA ALA A 197 -21.83 -47.01 29.00
C ALA A 197 -22.58 -47.73 30.15
N THR A 198 -23.90 -47.63 30.19
CA THR A 198 -24.73 -48.29 31.22
C THR A 198 -25.09 -49.74 30.86
N SER A 199 -25.03 -50.13 29.59
CA SER A 199 -25.23 -51.51 29.11
C SER A 199 -23.97 -52.38 29.15
N THR A 200 -22.83 -51.83 29.55
CA THR A 200 -21.52 -52.52 29.63
C THR A 200 -21.02 -52.76 31.06
N ILE A 201 -21.90 -52.67 32.06
CA ILE A 201 -21.58 -53.04 33.44
C ILE A 201 -22.12 -54.48 33.68
N PRO A 202 -21.25 -55.49 33.88
CA PRO A 202 -21.64 -56.86 34.18
C PRO A 202 -22.22 -57.06 35.59
#